data_AF-A0A2P9ANB6-F1
#
_entry.id   AF-A0A2P9ANB6-F1
#
_cell.length_a   1.000
_cell.length_b   1.000
_cell.length_c   1.000
_cell.angle_alpha   90.00
_cell.angle_beta   90.00
_cell.angle_gamma   90.00
#
_symmetry.space_group_name_H-M   'P 1'
#
loop_
_entity.id
_entity.type
_entity.pdbx_description
1 polymer ?
#
loop_
_entity_poly.entity_id
_entity_poly.type
_entity_poly.pdbx_seq_one_letter_code
_entity_poly.pdbx_strand_id
1 'polypeptide(L)'
;MGLEVSRLARNSADWHRLLELCALTSTLILDEEGVYDPASFNDRLLLSLKGTMSEAELHFLKARMRGGQLNKASRGDLKIGPPVGLVYLHDGTLALDPDAEVQAALCMVFTTFERLGSATRTVKFFLDEGILFPRRLRKGPHKGELMWAPPRHARILLSSEVRIWTPWAKRRTDPSLFCGFVGLERRSGLLQ
;
A
#
# COMPACT_ATOMS: atom_id res chain seq x y z
N MET A 1 9.58 27.45 -13.15
CA MET A 1 9.51 26.17 -12.43
C MET A 1 10.71 26.17 -11.51
N GLY A 2 10.48 26.50 -10.25
CA GLY A 2 11.53 26.75 -9.27
C GLY A 2 12.15 25.51 -8.71
N LEU A 3 13.47 25.44 -8.77
CA LEU A 3 14.27 24.38 -8.16
C LEU A 3 14.77 24.89 -6.81
N GLU A 4 13.97 24.73 -5.76
CA GLU A 4 14.43 24.97 -4.38
C GLU A 4 15.61 24.05 -4.05
N VAL A 5 16.65 24.60 -3.43
CA VAL A 5 17.89 23.86 -3.13
C VAL A 5 17.67 22.64 -2.22
N SER A 6 16.65 22.70 -1.36
CA SER A 6 16.25 21.60 -0.47
C SER A 6 15.82 20.33 -1.22
N ARG A 7 15.53 20.41 -2.52
CA ARG A 7 15.14 19.26 -3.36
C ARG A 7 16.33 18.46 -3.89
N LEU A 8 17.55 18.95 -3.70
CA LEU A 8 18.77 18.26 -4.13
C LEU A 8 19.13 17.06 -3.25
N ALA A 9 18.57 16.97 -2.04
CA ALA A 9 18.85 15.90 -1.09
C ALA A 9 17.58 15.23 -0.57
N ARG A 10 17.67 13.94 -0.20
CA ARG A 10 16.52 13.15 0.28
C ARG A 10 16.32 13.25 1.79
N ASN A 11 17.34 13.66 2.52
CA ASN A 11 17.36 13.85 3.96
C ASN A 11 18.43 14.90 4.35
N SER A 12 18.44 15.31 5.62
CA SER A 12 19.36 16.33 6.11
C SER A 12 20.83 15.88 6.11
N ALA A 13 21.15 14.60 6.30
CA ALA A 13 22.52 14.11 6.23
C ALA A 13 23.08 14.17 4.80
N ASP A 14 22.30 13.74 3.81
CA ASP A 14 22.64 13.80 2.38
C ASP A 14 22.83 15.26 1.94
N TRP A 15 22.04 16.18 2.49
CA TRP A 15 22.14 17.61 2.24
C TRP A 15 23.49 18.18 2.70
N HIS A 16 23.86 17.95 3.97
CA HIS A 16 25.15 18.41 4.48
C HIS A 16 26.31 17.77 3.72
N ARG A 17 26.19 16.48 3.36
CA ARG A 17 27.21 15.78 2.58
C ARG A 17 27.36 16.34 1.17
N LEU A 18 26.26 16.73 0.53
CA LEU A 18 26.27 17.41 -0.77
C LEU A 18 27.02 18.75 -0.67
N LEU A 19 26.74 19.56 0.36
CA LEU A 19 27.42 20.84 0.56
C LEU A 19 28.93 20.66 0.76
N GLU A 20 29.35 19.64 1.51
CA GLU A 20 30.77 19.29 1.68
C GLU A 20 31.43 18.92 0.35
N LEU A 21 30.79 18.06 -0.45
CA LEU A 21 31.33 17.65 -1.74
C LEU A 21 31.44 18.83 -2.70
N CYS A 22 30.40 19.68 -2.79
CA CYS A 22 30.43 20.85 -3.64
C CYS A 22 31.50 21.86 -3.22
N ALA A 23 31.73 22.03 -1.92
CA ALA A 23 32.83 22.88 -1.42
C ALA A 23 34.21 22.31 -1.81
N LEU A 24 34.39 20.99 -1.76
CA LEU A 24 35.64 20.32 -2.15
C LEU A 24 35.90 20.38 -3.65
N THR A 25 34.85 20.31 -4.48
CA THR A 25 34.97 20.31 -5.94
C THR A 25 34.81 21.70 -6.57
N SER A 26 34.70 22.76 -5.75
CA SER A 26 34.41 24.13 -6.21
C SER A 26 33.17 24.22 -7.09
N THR A 27 32.14 23.43 -6.77
CA THR A 27 30.87 23.41 -7.50
C THR A 27 29.90 24.40 -6.88
N LEU A 28 29.43 25.34 -7.69
CA LEU A 28 28.42 26.32 -7.28
C LEU A 28 27.02 25.70 -7.30
N ILE A 29 26.16 26.18 -6.41
CA ILE A 29 24.77 25.73 -6.30
C ILE A 29 23.86 26.86 -6.76
N LEU A 30 22.97 26.57 -7.71
CA LEU A 30 21.99 27.52 -8.24
C LEU A 30 20.60 27.21 -7.68
N ASP A 31 19.91 28.25 -7.21
CA ASP A 31 18.50 28.28 -6.78
C ASP A 31 17.73 29.35 -7.59
N GLU A 32 16.41 29.46 -7.38
CA GLU A 32 15.62 30.60 -7.88
C GLU A 32 16.12 31.95 -7.38
N GLU A 33 16.66 31.99 -6.16
CA GLU A 33 17.10 33.23 -5.51
C GLU A 33 18.54 33.64 -5.87
N GLY A 34 19.32 32.75 -6.51
CA GLY A 34 20.69 33.07 -6.92
C GLY A 34 21.66 31.90 -6.95
N VAL A 35 22.93 32.22 -7.17
CA VAL A 35 24.07 31.28 -7.15
C VAL A 35 24.76 31.40 -5.80
N TYR A 36 25.06 30.26 -5.19
CA TYR A 36 25.72 30.13 -3.91
C TYR A 36 27.03 29.35 -4.05
N ASP A 37 28.07 29.79 -3.35
CA ASP A 37 29.32 29.07 -3.22
C ASP A 37 29.37 28.32 -1.87
N PRO A 38 29.26 26.98 -1.84
CA PRO A 38 29.34 26.21 -0.59
C PRO A 38 30.69 26.33 0.16
N ALA A 39 31.75 26.79 -0.51
CA ALA A 39 33.03 27.10 0.13
C ALA A 39 33.01 28.45 0.86
N SER A 40 32.12 29.37 0.48
CA SER A 40 31.89 30.64 1.16
C SER A 40 31.12 30.41 2.46
N PHE A 41 31.63 30.98 3.57
CA PHE A 41 31.00 30.83 4.88
C PHE A 41 29.56 31.37 4.91
N ASN A 42 29.33 32.55 4.32
CA ASN A 42 28.01 33.18 4.32
C ASN A 42 26.99 32.34 3.54
N ASP A 43 27.36 31.91 2.34
CA ASP A 43 26.51 31.12 1.47
C ASP A 43 26.25 29.74 2.07
N ARG A 44 27.26 29.13 2.69
CA ARG A 44 27.11 27.86 3.42
C ARG A 44 26.15 27.98 4.59
N LEU A 45 26.21 29.06 5.38
CA LEU A 45 25.26 29.31 6.47
C LEU A 45 23.83 29.46 5.93
N LEU A 46 23.64 30.25 4.88
CA LEU A 46 22.34 30.45 4.24
C LEU A 46 21.78 29.13 3.68
N LEU A 47 22.60 28.35 2.99
CA LEU A 47 22.23 27.03 2.47
C LEU A 47 21.87 26.05 3.60
N SER A 48 22.58 26.11 4.74
CA SER A 48 22.29 25.27 5.91
C SER A 48 20.94 25.64 6.53
N LEU A 49 20.67 26.95 6.69
CA LEU A 49 19.39 27.45 7.19
C LEU A 49 18.23 27.07 6.26
N LYS A 50 18.39 27.26 4.94
CA LYS A 50 17.40 26.84 3.93
C LYS A 50 17.08 25.34 4.02
N GLY A 51 18.10 24.51 4.23
CA GLY A 51 17.92 23.07 4.46
C GLY A 51 17.07 22.78 5.70
N THR A 52 17.39 23.40 6.84
CA THR A 52 16.63 23.20 8.10
C THR A 52 15.19 23.73 8.03
N MET A 53 14.97 24.86 7.37
CA MET A 53 13.64 25.42 7.17
C MET A 53 12.75 24.48 6.35
N SER A 54 13.28 23.93 5.26
CA SER A 54 12.54 22.97 4.44
C SER A 54 12.19 21.68 5.21
N GLU A 55 13.08 21.21 6.08
CA GLU A 55 12.78 20.06 6.96
C GLU A 55 11.65 20.39 7.95
N ALA A 56 11.67 21.58 8.53
CA ALA A 56 10.61 22.04 9.43
C ALA A 56 9.25 22.17 8.70
N GLU A 57 9.22 22.73 7.51
CA GLU A 57 8.01 22.80 6.68
C GLU A 57 7.45 21.41 6.36
N LEU A 58 8.31 20.48 5.95
CA LEU A 58 7.93 19.09 5.74
C LEU A 58 7.38 18.44 7.01
N HIS A 59 7.95 18.74 8.17
CA HIS A 59 7.45 18.25 9.46
C HIS A 59 6.00 18.73 9.70
N PHE A 60 5.72 20.02 9.51
CA PHE A 60 4.36 20.56 9.67
C PHE A 60 3.38 19.98 8.64
N LEU A 61 3.78 19.85 7.37
CA LEU A 61 2.96 19.23 6.34
C LEU A 61 2.63 17.77 6.69
N LYS A 62 3.62 16.98 7.12
CA LYS A 62 3.41 15.60 7.59
C LYS A 62 2.47 15.53 8.77
N ALA A 63 2.64 16.41 9.76
CA ALA A 63 1.76 16.48 10.93
C ALA A 63 0.30 16.76 10.52
N ARG A 64 0.08 17.73 9.63
CA ARG A 64 -1.26 18.06 9.11
C ARG A 64 -1.87 16.93 8.30
N MET A 65 -1.09 16.29 7.42
CA MET A 65 -1.56 15.13 6.66
C MET A 65 -1.95 13.97 7.57
N ARG A 66 -1.16 13.69 8.60
CA ARG A 66 -1.46 12.65 9.59
C ARG A 66 -2.73 12.98 10.38
N GLY A 67 -2.88 14.22 10.84
CA GLY A 67 -4.12 14.69 11.48
C GLY A 67 -5.34 14.52 10.57
N GLY A 68 -5.21 14.85 9.29
CA GLY A 68 -6.26 14.65 8.29
C GLY A 68 -6.60 13.18 8.06
N GLN A 69 -5.60 12.28 8.03
CA GLN A 69 -5.84 10.84 7.94
C GLN A 69 -6.60 10.32 9.16
N LEU A 70 -6.19 10.71 10.38
CA LEU A 70 -6.85 10.31 11.62
C LEU A 70 -8.28 10.83 11.70
N ASN A 71 -8.53 12.08 11.29
CA ASN A 71 -9.88 12.65 11.26
C ASN A 71 -10.80 11.97 10.24
N LYS A 72 -10.25 11.53 9.10
CA LYS A 72 -11.00 10.68 8.16
C LYS A 72 -11.28 9.30 8.76
N ALA A 73 -10.33 8.73 9.49
CA ALA A 73 -10.48 7.41 10.10
C ALA A 73 -11.54 7.41 11.21
N SER A 74 -11.57 8.43 12.06
CA SER A 74 -12.54 8.54 13.16
C SER A 74 -13.99 8.64 12.68
N ARG A 75 -14.22 9.19 11.49
CA ARG A 75 -15.55 9.25 10.84
C ARG A 75 -15.86 8.06 9.95
N GLY A 76 -14.92 7.13 9.78
CA GLY A 76 -15.07 5.99 8.84
C GLY A 76 -14.87 6.36 7.36
N ASP A 77 -14.54 7.62 7.06
CA ASP A 77 -14.35 8.13 5.69
C ASP A 77 -12.97 7.80 5.09
N LEU A 78 -12.05 7.22 5.89
CA LEU A 78 -10.70 6.93 5.43
C LEU A 78 -10.71 5.76 4.44
N LYS A 79 -10.77 6.10 3.15
CA LYS A 79 -10.63 5.14 2.07
C LYS A 79 -9.17 4.71 1.92
N ILE A 80 -8.87 3.48 2.34
CA ILE A 80 -7.58 2.81 2.11
C ILE A 80 -7.75 1.73 1.05
N GLY A 81 -6.67 1.34 0.36
CA GLY A 81 -6.76 0.25 -0.61
C GLY A 81 -7.20 -1.05 0.10
N PRO A 82 -8.38 -1.62 -0.21
CA PRO A 82 -8.90 -2.75 0.55
C PRO A 82 -8.06 -4.02 0.30
N PRO A 83 -7.97 -4.92 1.28
CA PRO A 83 -7.42 -6.26 1.07
C PRO A 83 -8.06 -6.96 -0.14
N VAL A 84 -7.35 -7.93 -0.72
CA VAL A 84 -7.94 -8.76 -1.78
C VAL A 84 -9.19 -9.44 -1.23
N GLY A 85 -10.28 -9.40 -2.00
CA GLY A 85 -11.57 -9.95 -1.57
C GLY A 85 -12.55 -8.94 -0.99
N LEU A 86 -12.12 -7.69 -0.76
CA LEU A 86 -12.97 -6.60 -0.34
C LEU A 86 -12.98 -5.49 -1.41
N VAL A 87 -14.15 -4.89 -1.62
CA VAL A 87 -14.37 -3.78 -2.55
C VAL A 87 -15.17 -2.67 -1.89
N TYR A 88 -14.95 -1.43 -2.32
CA TYR A 88 -15.85 -0.34 -1.98
C TYR A 88 -17.04 -0.38 -2.93
N LEU A 89 -18.25 -0.39 -2.37
CA LEU A 89 -19.49 -0.22 -3.10
C LEU A 89 -19.66 1.26 -3.52
N HIS A 90 -20.71 1.53 -4.31
CA HIS A 90 -20.98 2.86 -4.88
C HIS A 90 -21.25 3.92 -3.79
N ASP A 91 -21.82 3.49 -2.67
CA ASP A 91 -22.06 4.29 -1.47
C ASP A 91 -20.78 4.53 -0.62
N GLY A 92 -19.65 3.92 -1.01
CA GLY A 92 -18.39 4.00 -0.27
C GLY A 92 -18.27 3.01 0.89
N THR A 93 -19.25 2.12 1.08
CA THR A 93 -19.20 1.06 2.09
C THR A 93 -18.24 -0.05 1.65
N LEU A 94 -17.48 -0.61 2.59
CA LEU A 94 -16.59 -1.74 2.32
C LEU A 94 -17.38 -3.06 2.43
N ALA A 95 -17.40 -3.84 1.34
CA ALA A 95 -18.11 -5.13 1.26
C ALA A 95 -17.21 -6.22 0.65
N LEU A 96 -17.67 -7.47 0.73
CA LEU A 96 -17.04 -8.57 -0.02
C LEU A 96 -17.17 -8.33 -1.52
N ASP A 97 -16.15 -8.75 -2.27
CA ASP A 97 -16.17 -8.70 -3.74
C ASP A 97 -17.36 -9.54 -4.25
N PRO A 98 -18.30 -8.98 -5.04
CA PRO A 98 -19.45 -9.74 -5.55
C PRO A 98 -19.05 -10.81 -6.56
N ASP A 99 -17.82 -10.77 -7.07
CA ASP A 99 -17.29 -11.77 -7.99
C ASP A 99 -17.13 -13.13 -7.29
N ALA A 100 -17.86 -14.13 -7.79
CA ALA A 100 -17.88 -15.49 -7.25
C ALA A 100 -16.50 -16.17 -7.32
N GLU A 101 -15.70 -15.89 -8.35
CA GLU A 101 -14.35 -16.46 -8.46
C GLU A 101 -13.42 -15.88 -7.39
N VAL A 102 -13.55 -14.58 -7.11
CA VAL A 102 -12.79 -13.92 -6.04
C VAL A 102 -13.17 -14.50 -4.68
N GLN A 103 -14.47 -14.72 -4.43
CA GLN A 103 -14.94 -15.36 -3.20
C GLN A 103 -14.44 -16.80 -3.07
N ALA A 104 -14.48 -17.59 -4.16
CA ALA A 104 -13.98 -18.95 -4.18
C ALA A 104 -12.47 -19.02 -3.86
N ALA A 105 -11.68 -18.11 -4.45
CA ALA A 105 -10.25 -18.01 -4.18
C ALA A 105 -9.96 -17.64 -2.71
N LEU A 106 -10.75 -16.75 -2.10
CA LEU A 106 -10.67 -16.45 -0.67
C LEU A 106 -11.01 -17.65 0.20
N CYS A 107 -12.11 -18.35 -0.10
CA CYS A 107 -12.50 -19.55 0.64
C CYS A 107 -11.39 -20.60 0.60
N MET A 108 -10.75 -20.80 -0.55
CA MET A 108 -9.62 -21.71 -0.70
C MET A 108 -8.39 -21.31 0.13
N VAL A 109 -8.12 -20.00 0.29
CA VAL A 109 -7.07 -19.53 1.18
C VAL A 109 -7.38 -19.89 2.63
N PHE A 110 -8.62 -19.66 3.09
CA PHE A 110 -9.01 -19.96 4.47
C PHE A 110 -8.99 -21.46 4.76
N THR A 111 -9.56 -22.29 3.87
CA THR A 111 -9.56 -23.74 4.05
C THR A 111 -8.13 -24.31 4.04
N THR A 112 -7.28 -23.81 3.16
CA THR A 112 -5.86 -24.22 3.11
C THR A 112 -5.09 -23.75 4.35
N PHE A 113 -5.37 -22.54 4.84
CA PHE A 113 -4.77 -22.03 6.07
C PHE A 113 -5.21 -22.82 7.30
N GLU A 114 -6.50 -23.15 7.42
CA GLU A 114 -7.01 -23.99 8.50
C GLU A 114 -6.38 -25.39 8.48
N ARG A 115 -6.13 -25.94 7.28
CA ARG A 115 -5.45 -27.21 7.10
C ARG A 115 -3.95 -27.17 7.45
N LEU A 116 -3.23 -26.10 7.07
CA LEU A 116 -1.76 -26.03 7.14
C LEU A 116 -1.21 -25.23 8.33
N GLY A 117 -2.04 -24.40 8.96
CA GLY A 117 -1.71 -23.56 10.11
C GLY A 117 -0.71 -22.43 9.85
N SER A 118 -0.39 -22.12 8.58
CA SER A 118 0.65 -21.15 8.23
C SER A 118 0.41 -20.48 6.89
N ALA A 119 0.43 -19.14 6.87
CA ALA A 119 0.26 -18.35 5.66
C ALA A 119 1.36 -18.63 4.63
N THR A 120 2.60 -18.85 5.07
CA THR A 120 3.71 -19.23 4.19
C THR A 120 3.45 -20.58 3.52
N ARG A 121 2.94 -21.56 4.27
CA ARG A 121 2.58 -22.87 3.71
C ARG A 121 1.40 -22.78 2.75
N THR A 122 0.41 -21.92 3.05
CA THR A 122 -0.70 -21.63 2.14
C THR A 122 -0.23 -21.02 0.82
N VAL A 123 0.68 -20.04 0.87
CA VAL A 123 1.28 -19.46 -0.36
C VAL A 123 2.01 -20.54 -1.16
N LYS A 124 2.81 -21.36 -0.47
CA LYS A 124 3.55 -22.45 -1.11
C LYS A 124 2.60 -23.44 -1.80
N PHE A 125 1.53 -23.86 -1.12
CA PHE A 125 0.52 -24.75 -1.70
C PHE A 125 -0.08 -24.17 -3.00
N PHE A 126 -0.45 -22.88 -3.01
CA PHE A 126 -0.98 -22.26 -4.23
C PHE A 126 0.06 -22.21 -5.35
N LEU A 127 1.33 -21.96 -5.04
CA LEU A 127 2.40 -21.96 -6.04
C LEU A 127 2.68 -23.36 -6.59
N ASP A 128 2.73 -24.37 -5.72
CA ASP A 128 2.98 -25.77 -6.07
C ASP A 128 1.84 -26.33 -6.96
N GLU A 129 0.60 -25.95 -6.68
CA GLU A 129 -0.60 -26.34 -7.45
C GLU A 129 -0.87 -25.43 -8.68
N GLY A 130 -0.01 -24.42 -8.93
CA GLY A 130 -0.18 -23.50 -10.05
C GLY A 130 -1.43 -22.60 -9.98
N ILE A 131 -1.99 -22.43 -8.78
CA ILE A 131 -3.25 -21.72 -8.57
C ILE A 131 -3.01 -20.21 -8.55
N LEU A 132 -3.67 -19.49 -9.46
CA LEU A 132 -3.62 -18.04 -9.51
C LEU A 132 -4.51 -17.41 -8.44
N PHE A 133 -4.13 -16.23 -7.97
CA PHE A 133 -4.85 -15.49 -6.94
C PHE A 133 -5.30 -14.12 -7.47
N PRO A 134 -6.51 -13.66 -7.12
CA PRO A 134 -7.05 -12.42 -7.64
C PRO A 134 -6.25 -11.22 -7.16
N ARG A 135 -6.10 -10.24 -8.05
CA ARG A 135 -5.38 -9.00 -7.80
C ARG A 135 -6.11 -7.87 -8.49
N ARG A 136 -6.59 -6.90 -7.72
CA ARG A 136 -7.00 -5.61 -8.30
C ARG A 136 -5.80 -4.68 -8.48
N LEU A 137 -5.69 -4.09 -9.66
CA LEU A 137 -4.67 -3.09 -9.96
C LEU A 137 -4.99 -1.78 -9.25
N ARG A 138 -4.07 -1.30 -8.41
CA ARG A 138 -4.28 -0.08 -7.59
C ARG A 138 -3.80 1.20 -8.26
N LYS A 139 -2.99 1.10 -9.31
CA LYS A 139 -2.30 2.21 -9.98
C LYS A 139 -2.22 1.94 -11.49
N GLY A 140 -2.06 2.99 -12.28
CA GLY A 140 -1.94 2.91 -13.74
C GLY A 140 -3.27 3.07 -14.47
N PRO A 141 -3.26 3.00 -15.82
CA PRO A 141 -4.45 3.17 -16.66
C PRO A 141 -5.53 2.10 -16.38
N HIS A 142 -5.11 0.89 -16.04
CA HIS A 142 -5.97 -0.26 -15.71
C HIS A 142 -6.41 -0.31 -14.24
N LYS A 143 -6.47 0.85 -13.56
CA LYS A 143 -6.80 0.90 -12.13
C LYS A 143 -8.22 0.37 -11.90
N GLY A 144 -8.34 -0.59 -10.98
CA GLY A 144 -9.61 -1.24 -10.61
C GLY A 144 -9.83 -2.58 -11.30
N GLU A 145 -9.10 -2.86 -12.40
CA GLU A 145 -9.21 -4.13 -13.12
C GLU A 145 -8.71 -5.30 -12.27
N LEU A 146 -9.43 -6.42 -12.40
CA LEU A 146 -9.10 -7.69 -11.78
C LEU A 146 -8.15 -8.46 -12.69
N MET A 147 -6.99 -8.83 -12.16
CA MET A 147 -6.02 -9.70 -12.81
C MET A 147 -5.76 -10.94 -11.94
N TRP A 148 -5.43 -12.05 -12.57
CA TRP A 148 -5.07 -13.30 -11.89
C TRP A 148 -3.56 -13.51 -12.01
N ALA A 149 -2.88 -13.67 -10.88
CA ALA A 149 -1.42 -13.82 -10.85
C ALA A 149 -0.99 -14.75 -9.71
N PRO A 150 0.23 -15.33 -9.79
CA PRO A 150 0.76 -16.13 -8.69
C PRO A 150 0.71 -15.35 -7.36
N PRO A 151 0.28 -15.99 -6.26
CA PRO A 151 0.11 -15.29 -4.99
C PRO A 151 1.46 -14.81 -4.46
N ARG A 152 1.44 -13.59 -3.91
CA ARG A 152 2.58 -13.04 -3.15
C ARG A 152 2.29 -13.19 -1.66
N HIS A 153 3.31 -13.56 -0.89
CA HIS A 153 3.23 -13.81 0.55
C HIS A 153 2.48 -12.70 1.33
N ALA A 154 2.83 -11.43 1.09
CA ALA A 154 2.18 -10.28 1.71
C ALA A 154 0.66 -10.19 1.46
N ARG A 155 0.16 -10.75 0.34
CA ARG A 155 -1.26 -10.70 0.00
C ARG A 155 -2.08 -11.79 0.66
N ILE A 156 -1.50 -12.96 0.86
CA ILE A 156 -2.17 -14.05 1.58
C ILE A 156 -2.26 -13.72 3.08
N LEU A 157 -1.25 -13.04 3.64
CA LEU A 157 -1.33 -12.51 5.00
C LEU A 157 -2.47 -11.48 5.14
N LEU A 158 -2.51 -10.47 4.27
CA LEU A 158 -3.56 -9.44 4.30
C LEU A 158 -4.96 -9.99 4.02
N SER A 159 -5.11 -11.06 3.23
CA SER A 159 -6.40 -11.72 3.01
C SER A 159 -6.80 -12.60 4.19
N SER A 160 -5.84 -13.23 4.88
CA SER A 160 -6.12 -13.99 6.12
C SER A 160 -6.59 -13.08 7.27
N GLU A 161 -6.18 -11.81 7.24
CA GLU A 161 -6.60 -10.76 8.17
C GLU A 161 -7.95 -10.10 7.81
N VAL A 162 -8.63 -10.50 6.72
CA VAL A 162 -10.00 -10.02 6.40
C VAL A 162 -10.96 -10.28 7.57
N ARG A 163 -10.68 -11.29 8.40
CA ARG A 163 -11.37 -11.60 9.67
C ARG A 163 -11.31 -10.45 10.70
N ILE A 164 -10.37 -9.51 10.57
CA ILE A 164 -10.11 -8.37 11.47
C ILE A 164 -10.77 -7.08 10.94
N TRP A 165 -11.07 -6.99 9.64
CA TRP A 165 -11.47 -5.75 8.97
C TRP A 165 -12.97 -5.53 8.79
N THR A 166 -13.83 -6.49 9.13
CA THR A 166 -15.28 -6.29 9.12
C THR A 166 -15.81 -6.11 10.56
N PRO A 167 -16.49 -5.00 10.88
CA PRO A 167 -17.24 -4.86 12.15
C PRO A 167 -18.29 -5.98 12.37
N TRP A 168 -18.63 -6.71 11.31
CA TRP A 168 -19.51 -7.88 11.31
C TRP A 168 -18.89 -9.18 11.88
N ALA A 169 -17.56 -9.27 11.99
CA ALA A 169 -16.89 -10.52 12.37
C ALA A 169 -17.09 -10.94 13.84
N LYS A 170 -17.60 -10.06 14.71
CA LYS A 170 -17.73 -10.33 16.16
C LYS A 170 -19.04 -11.01 16.57
N ARG A 171 -20.01 -11.21 15.66
CA ARG A 171 -21.33 -11.73 16.07
C ARG A 171 -21.90 -12.94 15.33
N ARG A 172 -21.36 -13.35 14.17
CA ARG A 172 -21.73 -14.59 13.48
C ARG A 172 -20.61 -14.98 12.51
N THR A 173 -19.69 -15.84 12.93
CA THR A 173 -18.74 -16.49 12.03
C THR A 173 -18.77 -17.98 12.34
N ASP A 174 -19.83 -18.63 11.87
CA ASP A 174 -19.72 -20.03 11.49
C ASP A 174 -19.00 -20.08 10.14
N PRO A 175 -17.82 -20.71 10.01
CA PRO A 175 -17.13 -20.93 8.74
C PRO A 175 -18.02 -21.58 7.67
N SER A 176 -19.08 -22.30 8.08
CA SER A 176 -20.06 -22.91 7.18
C SER A 176 -20.86 -21.89 6.36
N LEU A 177 -21.03 -20.65 6.85
CA LEU A 177 -21.78 -19.60 6.16
C LEU A 177 -20.97 -18.88 5.07
N PHE A 178 -19.64 -18.90 5.15
CA PHE A 178 -18.76 -18.39 4.08
C PHE A 178 -18.69 -19.38 2.90
N CYS A 179 -18.82 -20.67 3.19
CA CYS A 179 -18.77 -21.74 2.18
C CYS A 179 -20.16 -22.20 1.71
N GLY A 180 -21.23 -21.84 2.43
CA GLY A 180 -22.60 -22.31 2.22
C GLY A 180 -23.33 -21.80 0.97
N PHE A 181 -22.70 -20.94 0.16
CA PHE A 181 -23.25 -20.47 -1.12
C PHE A 181 -22.56 -21.05 -2.36
N VAL A 182 -21.51 -21.88 -2.20
CA VAL A 182 -20.93 -22.67 -3.31
C VAL A 182 -21.49 -24.09 -3.25
N GLY A 183 -22.82 -24.16 -3.16
CA GLY A 183 -23.62 -25.37 -3.32
C GLY A 183 -24.38 -25.29 -4.63
N LEU A 184 -23.69 -25.20 -5.77
CA LEU A 184 -24.27 -25.51 -7.08
C LEU A 184 -23.36 -26.51 -7.80
N GLU A 185 -23.71 -27.78 -7.63
CA GLU A 185 -23.92 -28.67 -8.77
C GLU A 185 -22.66 -29.05 -9.58
N ARG A 186 -21.75 -29.83 -8.96
CA ARG A 186 -21.10 -30.91 -9.73
C ARG A 186 -22.17 -31.94 -10.10
N ARG A 187 -22.92 -31.66 -11.16
CA ARG A 187 -23.60 -32.70 -11.92
C ARG A 187 -22.54 -33.61 -12.53
N SER A 188 -22.46 -34.79 -11.97
CA SER A 188 -22.26 -36.02 -12.73
C SER A 188 -23.11 -36.00 -14.01
N GLY A 189 -22.47 -36.08 -15.18
CA GLY A 189 -23.16 -36.36 -16.44
C GLY A 189 -22.44 -35.92 -17.72
N LEU A 190 -21.83 -36.91 -18.39
CA LEU A 190 -21.63 -37.04 -19.84
C LEU A 190 -20.62 -36.16 -20.60
N LEU A 191 -19.47 -36.76 -20.90
CA LEU A 191 -18.99 -36.97 -22.28
C LEU A 191 -18.89 -38.51 -22.41
N GLN A 192 -19.77 -39.17 -23.16
CA GLN A 192 -19.57 -39.50 -24.59
C GLN A 192 -18.13 -39.88 -24.93
#